data_AF-A0A7S3Y0A3-F1
#
_entry.id   AF-A0A7S3Y0A3-F1
#
_cell.length_a   1.000
_cell.length_b   1.000
_cell.length_c   1.000
_cell.angle_alpha   90.00
_cell.angle_beta   90.00
_cell.angle_gamma   90.00
#
_symmetry.space_group_name_H-M   'P 1'
#
loop_
_entity.id
_entity.type
_entity.pdbx_description
1 polymer ?
#
loop_
_entity_poly.entity_id
_entity_poly.type
_entity_poly.pdbx_seq_one_letter_code
_entity_poly.pdbx_strand_id
1 'polypeptide(L)'
;AGGGEGGGAFLPAPGRQKRALLESYNFLGQLLGVALRCKVTPRWDLPRPVWKALVAQPLEPEEDLAAMDAGAAAVVEELSALQRRAAAAGPGPGPSPGGGDVAAAAAALEEA
;
A
#
# COMPACT_ATOMS: atom_id res chain seq x y z
N ALA A 1 -15.41 -11.52 24.46
CA ALA A 1 -15.32 -10.25 25.20
C ALA A 1 -14.09 -9.52 24.69
N GLY A 2 -14.27 -8.30 24.16
CA GLY A 2 -13.24 -7.35 23.73
C GLY A 2 -12.41 -7.79 22.52
N GLY A 3 -12.17 -7.01 21.48
CA GLY A 3 -12.37 -5.58 21.25
C GLY A 3 -11.62 -5.25 19.97
N GLY A 4 -12.19 -4.39 19.14
CA GLY A 4 -11.61 -3.97 17.87
C GLY A 4 -12.58 -3.11 17.09
N GLU A 5 -13.26 -2.19 17.78
CA GLU A 5 -13.91 -1.04 17.14
C GLU A 5 -12.81 -0.11 16.62
N GLY A 6 -12.23 -0.47 15.48
CA GLY A 6 -11.61 0.50 14.59
C GLY A 6 -12.62 0.74 13.48
N GLY A 7 -13.14 1.96 13.35
CA GLY A 7 -13.84 2.39 12.14
C GLY A 7 -12.90 2.26 10.96
N GLY A 8 -12.84 1.06 10.39
CA GLY A 8 -11.86 0.68 9.40
C GLY A 8 -12.24 1.31 8.07
N ALA A 9 -11.41 2.23 7.60
CA ALA A 9 -11.58 2.84 6.30
C ALA A 9 -11.69 1.74 5.23
N PHE A 10 -12.71 1.84 4.36
CA PHE A 10 -13.02 0.76 3.42
C PHE A 10 -11.91 0.62 2.36
N LEU A 11 -11.27 -0.54 2.33
CA LEU A 11 -10.30 -0.93 1.31
C LEU A 11 -10.83 -2.10 0.47
N PRO A 12 -10.74 -2.04 -0.88
CA PRO A 12 -11.15 -3.15 -1.72
C PRO A 12 -10.24 -4.36 -1.49
N ALA A 13 -10.82 -5.48 -1.03
CA ALA A 13 -10.05 -6.69 -0.72
C ALA A 13 -9.53 -7.37 -2.00
N PRO A 14 -8.21 -7.53 -2.20
CA PRO A 14 -7.63 -8.02 -3.45
C PRO A 14 -7.98 -9.49 -3.76
N GLY A 15 -8.26 -10.31 -2.72
CA GLY A 15 -8.61 -11.73 -2.88
C GLY A 15 -10.07 -12.02 -3.22
N ARG A 16 -10.94 -11.01 -3.33
CA ARG A 16 -12.37 -11.20 -3.61
C ARG A 16 -12.73 -10.78 -5.04
N GLN A 17 -12.07 -11.32 -6.05
CA GLN A 17 -12.37 -11.01 -7.46
C GLN A 17 -13.58 -11.79 -8.02
N LYS A 18 -14.73 -11.71 -7.33
CA LYS A 18 -15.99 -12.23 -7.89
C LYS A 18 -16.53 -11.21 -8.90
N ARG A 19 -17.00 -11.68 -10.06
CA ARG A 19 -17.61 -10.83 -11.10
C ARG A 19 -18.69 -9.89 -10.53
N ALA A 20 -19.55 -10.40 -9.65
CA ALA A 20 -20.57 -9.59 -8.97
C ALA A 20 -19.99 -8.45 -8.11
N LEU A 21 -18.79 -8.63 -7.53
CA LEU A 21 -18.13 -7.58 -6.76
C LEU A 21 -17.59 -6.48 -7.69
N LEU A 22 -17.03 -6.84 -8.84
CA LEU A 22 -16.59 -5.87 -9.85
C LEU A 22 -17.77 -5.04 -10.39
N GLU A 23 -18.91 -5.69 -10.64
CA GLU A 23 -20.15 -5.01 -11.03
C GLU A 23 -20.62 -4.05 -9.92
N SER A 24 -20.48 -4.43 -8.65
CA SER A 24 -20.81 -3.55 -7.52
C SER A 24 -19.90 -2.32 -7.41
N TYR A 25 -18.60 -2.45 -7.72
CA TYR A 25 -17.68 -1.29 -7.76
C TYR A 25 -18.03 -0.34 -8.90
N ASN A 26 -18.43 -0.85 -10.07
CA ASN A 26 -18.89 -0.03 -11.18
C ASN A 26 -20.15 0.76 -10.80
N PHE A 27 -21.13 0.09 -10.16
CA PHE A 27 -22.32 0.75 -9.65
C PHE A 27 -21.99 1.83 -8.60
N LEU A 28 -21.08 1.54 -7.67
CA LEU A 28 -20.64 2.50 -6.65
C LEU A 28 -20.00 3.75 -7.29
N GLY A 29 -19.18 3.58 -8.32
CA GLY A 29 -18.61 4.70 -9.08
C GLY A 29 -19.68 5.56 -9.78
N GLN A 30 -20.70 4.93 -10.37
CA GLN A 30 -21.83 5.65 -10.95
C GLN A 30 -22.61 6.43 -9.89
N LEU A 31 -22.87 5.81 -8.74
CA LEU A 31 -23.55 6.45 -7.62
C LEU A 31 -22.77 7.65 -7.08
N LEU A 32 -21.43 7.54 -6.96
CA LEU A 32 -20.56 8.66 -6.60
C LEU A 32 -20.74 9.82 -7.58
N GLY A 33 -20.67 9.52 -8.87
CA GLY A 33 -20.77 10.51 -9.92
C GLY A 33 -22.13 11.23 -9.92
N VAL A 34 -23.22 10.51 -9.62
CA VAL A 34 -24.55 11.11 -9.46
C VAL A 34 -24.59 11.99 -8.22
N ALA A 35 -24.11 11.51 -7.07
CA ALA A 35 -24.11 12.28 -5.82
C ALA A 35 -23.35 13.60 -5.99
N LEU A 36 -22.17 13.58 -6.61
CA LEU A 36 -21.37 14.76 -6.91
C LEU A 36 -22.12 15.75 -7.83
N ARG A 37 -22.76 15.27 -8.91
CA ARG A 37 -23.54 16.11 -9.83
C ARG A 37 -24.79 16.70 -9.17
N CYS A 38 -25.42 15.97 -8.27
CA CYS A 38 -26.57 16.41 -7.50
C CYS A 38 -26.20 17.28 -6.28
N LYS A 39 -24.91 17.54 -6.05
CA LYS A 39 -24.39 18.26 -4.87
C LYS A 39 -24.83 17.62 -3.54
N VAL A 40 -25.01 16.30 -3.55
CA VAL A 40 -25.23 15.50 -2.36
C VAL A 40 -23.87 15.00 -1.88
N THR A 41 -23.56 15.23 -0.61
CA THR A 41 -22.32 14.78 0.02
C THR A 41 -22.59 13.52 0.84
N PRO A 42 -22.48 12.31 0.24
CA PRO A 42 -22.64 11.10 0.99
C PRO A 42 -21.48 10.96 1.98
N ARG A 43 -21.78 10.48 3.19
CA ARG A 43 -20.76 10.23 4.22
C ARG A 43 -20.04 8.92 3.92
N TRP A 44 -19.12 8.96 2.97
CA TRP A 44 -18.29 7.81 2.62
C TRP A 44 -16.98 7.87 3.39
N ASP A 45 -16.78 6.88 4.24
CA ASP A 45 -15.55 6.72 5.02
C ASP A 45 -14.52 5.92 4.20
N LEU A 46 -13.98 6.57 3.17
CA LEU A 46 -12.93 6.03 2.32
C LEU A 46 -11.58 6.61 2.74
N PRO A 47 -10.52 5.78 2.81
CA PRO A 47 -9.20 6.27 3.19
C PRO A 47 -8.63 7.17 2.09
N ARG A 48 -7.75 8.10 2.49
CA ARG A 48 -7.10 9.09 1.61
C ARG A 48 -6.57 8.52 0.28
N PRO A 49 -5.95 7.31 0.24
CA PRO A 49 -5.43 6.75 -1.01
C PRO A 49 -6.52 6.40 -2.02
N VAL A 50 -7.72 6.02 -1.56
CA VAL A 50 -8.86 5.73 -2.44
C VAL A 50 -9.35 7.02 -3.09
N TRP A 51 -9.42 8.12 -2.33
CA TRP A 51 -9.77 9.43 -2.90
C TRP A 51 -8.70 9.92 -3.88
N LYS A 52 -7.41 9.82 -3.53
CA LYS A 52 -6.30 10.17 -4.41
C LYS A 52 -6.34 9.40 -5.72
N ALA A 53 -6.65 8.10 -5.67
CA ALA A 53 -6.82 7.27 -6.86
C ALA A 53 -7.96 7.77 -7.77
N LEU A 54 -9.09 8.20 -7.19
CA LEU A 54 -10.22 8.74 -7.96
C LEU A 54 -9.90 10.07 -8.67
N VAL A 55 -9.05 10.90 -8.07
CA VAL A 55 -8.62 12.19 -8.65
C VAL A 55 -7.28 12.13 -9.37
N ALA A 56 -6.73 10.92 -9.58
CA ALA A 56 -5.42 10.68 -10.19
C ALA A 56 -4.27 11.49 -9.53
N GLN A 57 -4.34 11.67 -8.21
CA GLN A 57 -3.24 12.25 -7.44
C GLN A 57 -2.20 11.19 -7.07
N PRO A 58 -0.90 11.56 -7.06
CA PRO A 58 0.16 10.65 -6.63
C PRO A 58 0.00 10.28 -5.16
N LEU A 59 0.39 9.05 -4.84
CA LEU A 59 0.43 8.56 -3.46
C LEU A 59 1.72 9.03 -2.77
N GLU A 60 1.59 9.43 -1.52
CA GLU A 60 2.66 9.84 -0.62
C GLU A 60 2.99 8.64 0.30
N PRO A 61 4.13 7.97 0.12
CA PRO A 61 4.41 6.68 0.76
C PRO A 61 4.28 6.69 2.28
N GLU A 62 4.68 7.79 2.94
CA GLU A 62 4.72 7.89 4.41
C GLU A 62 3.32 8.02 5.00
N GLU A 63 2.51 8.92 4.45
CA GLU A 63 1.18 9.26 4.99
C GLU A 63 0.08 8.32 4.48
N ASP A 64 0.15 7.92 3.21
CA ASP A 64 -0.88 7.09 2.59
C ASP A 64 -0.77 5.63 3.00
N LEU A 65 0.45 5.11 3.20
CA LEU A 65 0.66 3.76 3.70
C LEU A 65 0.17 3.64 5.14
N ALA A 66 0.49 4.61 6.00
CA ALA A 66 0.01 4.64 7.38
C ALA A 66 -1.52 4.66 7.49
N ALA A 67 -2.20 5.32 6.53
CA ALA A 67 -3.66 5.35 6.45
C ALA A 67 -4.29 4.02 6.01
N MET A 68 -3.52 3.11 5.40
CA MET A 68 -4.00 1.79 4.96
C MET A 68 -3.55 0.66 5.89
N ASP A 69 -2.29 0.70 6.30
CA ASP A 69 -1.64 -0.31 7.13
C ASP A 69 -0.51 0.35 7.95
N ALA A 70 -0.82 0.68 9.19
CA ALA A 70 0.13 1.25 10.13
C ALA A 70 1.30 0.32 10.46
N GLY A 71 1.09 -1.01 10.41
CA GLY A 71 2.14 -1.99 10.69
C GLY A 71 3.17 -2.02 9.56
N ALA A 72 2.70 -2.07 8.31
CA ALA A 72 3.57 -1.98 7.14
C ALA A 72 4.31 -0.63 7.10
N ALA A 73 3.64 0.48 7.44
CA ALA A 73 4.26 1.80 7.49
C ALA A 73 5.45 1.85 8.48
N ALA A 74 5.28 1.28 9.69
CA ALA A 74 6.35 1.23 10.68
C ALA A 74 7.57 0.43 10.19
N VAL A 75 7.35 -0.70 9.52
CA VAL A 75 8.43 -1.51 8.95
C VAL A 75 9.18 -0.75 7.85
N VAL A 76 8.45 -0.06 6.96
CA VAL A 76 9.06 0.73 5.88
C VAL A 76 9.90 1.89 6.46
N GLU A 77 9.41 2.53 7.52
CA GLU A 77 10.15 3.59 8.22
C GLU A 77 11.46 3.06 8.82
N GLU A 78 11.40 1.89 9.48
CA GLU A 78 12.59 1.24 10.05
C GLU A 78 13.60 0.85 8.97
N LEU A 79 13.14 0.27 7.87
CA LEU A 79 13.99 -0.08 6.72
C LEU A 79 14.68 1.16 6.14
N SER A 80 13.94 2.25 5.99
CA SER A 80 14.45 3.52 5.48
C SER A 80 15.49 4.12 6.44
N ALA A 81 15.28 4.01 7.75
CA ALA A 81 16.25 4.41 8.76
C ALA A 81 17.54 3.56 8.72
N LEU A 82 17.44 2.24 8.51
CA LEU A 82 18.59 1.37 8.28
C LEU A 82 19.37 1.77 7.03
N GLN A 83 18.69 2.01 5.91
CA GLN A 83 19.33 2.40 4.66
C GLN A 83 20.07 3.73 4.78
N ARG A 84 19.49 4.74 5.46
CA ARG A 84 20.15 6.01 5.74
C ARG A 84 21.40 5.83 6.60
N ARG A 85 21.35 4.97 7.62
CA ARG A 85 22.51 4.64 8.47
C ARG A 85 23.62 3.94 7.66
N ALA A 86 23.26 3.00 6.79
CA ALA A 86 24.20 2.32 5.92
C ALA A 86 24.86 3.27 4.91
N ALA A 87 24.09 4.21 4.34
CA ALA A 87 24.62 5.23 3.43
C ALA A 87 25.52 6.25 4.15
N ALA A 88 25.18 6.64 5.38
CA ALA A 88 25.97 7.56 6.20
C ALA A 88 27.28 6.94 6.73
N ALA A 89 27.35 5.61 6.82
CA ALA A 89 28.56 4.90 7.22
C ALA A 89 29.70 4.96 6.17
N GLY A 90 29.44 5.52 4.97
CA GLY A 90 30.40 5.61 3.88
C GLY A 90 30.78 4.24 3.31
N PRO A 91 31.55 4.18 2.21
CA PRO A 91 32.15 2.93 1.76
C PRO A 91 33.21 2.50 2.78
N GLY A 92 32.79 1.72 3.78
CA GLY A 92 33.72 0.92 4.58
C GLY A 92 34.53 -0.01 3.66
N PRO A 93 35.74 -0.42 4.07
CA PRO A 93 36.62 -1.25 3.24
C PRO A 93 35.82 -2.45 2.72
N GLY A 94 35.81 -2.59 1.39
CA GLY A 94 34.90 -3.47 0.68
C GLY A 94 34.92 -4.91 1.19
N PRO A 95 33.85 -5.68 0.91
CA PRO A 95 33.85 -7.09 1.24
C PRO A 95 35.09 -7.75 0.63
N SER A 96 35.88 -8.39 1.49
CA SER A 96 36.84 -9.41 1.05
C SER A 96 36.10 -10.35 0.10
N PRO A 97 36.70 -10.79 -1.02
CA PRO A 97 36.02 -11.61 -2.01
C PRO A 97 35.80 -13.02 -1.44
N GLY A 98 34.78 -13.15 -0.60
CA GLY A 98 34.11 -14.39 -0.21
C GLY A 98 32.74 -14.38 -0.85
N GLY A 99 32.71 -14.46 -2.18
CA GLY A 99 31.48 -14.61 -2.95
C GLY A 99 30.83 -15.94 -2.63
N GLY A 100 29.70 -15.89 -1.94
CA GLY A 100 28.81 -17.04 -1.70
C GLY A 100 27.36 -16.61 -1.91
N ASP A 101 26.87 -16.84 -3.13
CA ASP A 101 25.56 -17.43 -3.43
C ASP A 101 24.26 -16.72 -3.01
N VAL A 102 24.15 -15.40 -3.11
CA VAL A 102 22.81 -14.76 -3.24
C VAL A 102 22.38 -14.56 -4.69
N ALA A 103 23.33 -14.41 -5.62
CA ALA A 103 23.02 -14.36 -7.05
C ALA A 103 22.61 -15.74 -7.61
N ALA A 104 23.17 -16.82 -7.07
CA ALA A 104 22.80 -18.19 -7.45
C ALA A 104 21.36 -18.55 -7.01
N ALA A 105 20.91 -18.04 -5.86
CA ALA A 105 19.54 -18.27 -5.38
C ALA A 105 18.49 -17.58 -6.25
N ALA A 106 18.79 -16.41 -6.82
CA ALA A 106 17.89 -15.72 -7.73
C ALA A 106 17.77 -16.42 -9.10
N ALA A 107 18.87 -16.98 -9.61
CA ALA A 107 18.88 -17.71 -10.88
C ALA A 107 18.17 -19.08 -10.79
N ALA A 108 18.16 -19.72 -9.62
CA ALA A 108 17.50 -21.02 -9.43
C ALA A 108 15.96 -20.95 -9.38
N LEU A 109 15.38 -19.75 -9.21
CA LEU A 109 13.92 -19.57 -9.14
C LEU A 109 13.28 -19.18 -10.48
N GLU A 110 14.06 -18.82 -11.51
CA GLU A 110 13.53 -18.54 -12.86
C GLU A 110 13.45 -19.78 -13.78
N GLU A 111 13.95 -20.94 -13.34
CA GLU A 111 13.92 -22.21 -14.09
C GLU A 111 13.10 -23.31 -13.38
N ALA A 112 12.08 -22.94 -12.60
CA ALA A 112 11.12 -23.88 -11.98
C ALA A 112 9.66 -23.48 -12.27
#